data_AF-A0A359GY82-F1
#
_entry.id   AF-A0A359GY82-F1
#
_cell.length_a   1.000
_cell.length_b   1.000
_cell.length_c   1.000
_cell.angle_alpha   90.00
_cell.angle_beta   90.00
_cell.angle_gamma   90.00
#
_symmetry.space_group_name_H-M   'P 1'
#
loop_
_entity.id
_entity.type
_entity.pdbx_description
1 polymer ?
#
loop_
_entity_poly.entity_id
_entity_poly.type
_entity_poly.pdbx_seq_one_letter_code
_entity_poly.pdbx_strand_id
1 'polypeptide(L)' 'QSFGEFLEQRLFEPLAMTDTDFHVPEEKISRFAQVYGYDGSGKLTPGEGFPNANFLEDPVFESGGGGLVS' A
#
# COMPACT_ATOMS: atom_id res chain seq x y z
N GLN A 1 3.21 14.87 -13.79
CA GLN A 1 2.86 14.55 -12.40
C GLN A 1 2.74 13.05 -12.26
N SER A 2 3.13 12.48 -11.13
CA SER A 2 2.81 11.09 -10.78
C SER A 2 1.30 10.97 -10.51
N PHE A 3 0.79 9.74 -10.49
CA PHE A 3 -0.58 9.48 -10.07
C PHE A 3 -0.75 9.77 -8.57
N GLY A 4 0.25 9.50 -7.74
CA GLY A 4 0.32 9.93 -6.34
C GLY A 4 0.14 11.44 -6.21
N GLU A 5 0.92 12.25 -6.95
CA GLU A 5 0.79 13.71 -6.95
C GLU A 5 -0.61 14.19 -7.40
N PHE A 6 -1.24 13.48 -8.34
CA PHE A 6 -2.62 13.78 -8.74
C PHE A 6 -3.61 13.52 -7.60
N LEU A 7 -3.49 12.36 -6.94
CA LEU A 7 -4.38 11.99 -5.84
C LEU A 7 -4.19 12.88 -4.62
N GLU A 8 -2.95 13.26 -4.29
CA GLU A 8 -2.64 14.19 -3.21
C GLU A 8 -3.41 15.50 -3.39
N GLN A 9 -3.22 16.16 -4.54
CA GLN A 9 -3.80 17.48 -4.83
C GLN A 9 -5.32 17.47 -4.99
N ARG A 10 -5.89 16.36 -5.44
CA ARG A 10 -7.32 16.30 -5.85
C ARG A 10 -8.20 15.54 -4.87
N LEU A 11 -7.62 14.68 -4.04
CA LEU A 11 -8.34 13.82 -3.10
C LEU A 11 -7.77 13.91 -1.69
N PHE A 12 -6.48 13.64 -1.48
CA PHE A 12 -5.96 13.43 -0.12
C PHE A 12 -5.88 14.73 0.68
N GLU A 13 -5.34 15.82 0.13
CA GLU A 13 -5.30 17.11 0.82
C GLU A 13 -6.72 17.68 1.05
N PRO A 14 -7.63 17.74 0.06
CA PRO A 14 -8.98 18.30 0.27
C PRO A 14 -9.82 17.52 1.29
N LEU A 15 -9.54 16.23 1.49
CA LEU A 15 -10.26 15.35 2.42
C LEU A 15 -9.48 15.04 3.70
N ALA A 16 -8.29 15.62 3.89
CA ALA A 16 -7.39 15.36 5.02
C ALA A 16 -7.05 13.86 5.22
N MET A 17 -6.82 13.13 4.13
CA MET A 17 -6.44 11.71 4.14
C MET A 17 -4.92 11.54 4.39
N THR A 18 -4.44 11.89 5.58
CA THR A 18 -2.99 11.96 5.90
C THR A 18 -2.27 10.61 5.99
N ASP A 19 -2.99 9.51 5.79
CA ASP A 19 -2.51 8.13 5.96
C ASP A 19 -2.68 7.27 4.71
N THR A 20 -3.12 7.86 3.60
CA THR A 20 -3.33 7.14 2.33
C THR A 20 -2.20 7.41 1.35
N ASP A 21 -1.53 6.36 0.88
CA ASP A 21 -0.40 6.48 -0.08
C ASP A 21 -0.14 5.14 -0.79
N PHE A 22 0.81 5.10 -1.74
CA PHE A 22 1.32 3.91 -2.40
C PHE A 22 2.52 3.26 -1.68
N HIS A 23 3.02 3.90 -0.61
CA HIS A 23 4.12 3.44 0.23
C HIS A 23 3.81 3.72 1.71
N VAL A 24 4.22 2.80 2.59
CA VAL A 24 4.12 2.95 4.05
C VAL A 24 5.45 3.49 4.59
N PRO A 25 5.49 4.75 5.05
CA PRO A 25 6.72 5.32 5.59
C PRO A 25 7.13 4.65 6.91
N GLU A 26 8.43 4.67 7.20
CA GLU A 26 9.05 3.91 8.30
C GLU A 26 8.36 4.12 9.65
N GLU A 27 7.96 5.36 9.96
CA GLU A 27 7.30 5.72 11.20
C GLU A 27 5.89 5.14 11.36
N LYS A 28 5.26 4.70 10.26
CA LYS A 28 3.90 4.12 10.24
C LYS A 28 3.90 2.58 10.20
N ILE A 29 5.06 1.94 10.01
CA ILE A 29 5.18 0.48 9.90
C ILE A 29 4.57 -0.25 11.11
N SER A 30 4.76 0.30 12.32
CA SER A 30 4.29 -0.35 13.56
C SER A 30 2.77 -0.57 13.65
N ARG A 31 1.98 0.15 12.85
CA ARG A 31 0.52 0.05 12.79
C ARG A 31 0.01 -0.48 11.45
N PHE A 32 0.90 -0.80 10.52
CA PHE A 32 0.52 -1.35 9.22
C PHE A 32 0.11 -2.82 9.37
N ALA A 33 -1.05 -3.18 8.82
CA ALA A 33 -1.61 -4.51 8.97
C ALA A 33 -0.97 -5.48 7.96
N GLN A 34 -0.50 -6.62 8.46
CA GLN A 34 0.02 -7.69 7.61
C GLN A 34 -1.12 -8.42 6.90
N VAL A 35 -1.04 -8.54 5.57
CA VAL A 35 -1.92 -9.42 4.79
C VAL A 35 -1.42 -10.86 4.87
N TYR A 36 -2.36 -11.80 4.95
CA TYR A 36 -2.08 -13.24 4.98
C TYR A 36 -2.86 -13.97 3.90
N GLY A 37 -2.26 -15.04 3.39
CA GLY A 37 -2.91 -16.02 2.50
C GLY A 37 -2.61 -17.44 2.96
N TYR A 38 -3.28 -18.42 2.33
CA TYR A 38 -2.97 -19.83 2.54
C TYR A 38 -1.98 -20.31 1.47
N ASP A 39 -0.95 -21.04 1.89
CA ASP A 39 -0.07 -21.74 0.96
C ASP A 39 -0.74 -23.01 0.39
N GLY A 40 -0.04 -23.70 -0.52
CA GLY A 40 -0.53 -24.93 -1.14
C GLY A 40 -0.76 -26.10 -0.16
N SER A 41 -0.28 -26.00 1.08
CA SER A 41 -0.54 -26.96 2.16
C SER A 41 -1.73 -26.56 3.04
N GLY A 42 -2.33 -25.40 2.81
CA GLY A 42 -3.41 -24.84 3.64
C GLY A 42 -2.90 -24.15 4.91
N LYS A 43 -1.61 -23.87 5.02
CA LYS A 43 -1.04 -23.12 6.15
C LYS A 43 -1.15 -21.62 5.88
N LEU A 44 -1.51 -20.86 6.91
CA LEU A 44 -1.53 -19.40 6.84
C LEU A 44 -0.09 -18.84 6.80
N THR A 45 0.21 -18.01 5.80
CA THR A 45 1.52 -17.39 5.58
C THR A 45 1.37 -15.90 5.25
N PRO A 46 2.29 -15.02 5.70
CA PRO A 46 2.30 -13.61 5.29
C PRO A 46 2.43 -13.47 3.78
N GLY A 47 1.71 -12.51 3.19
CA GLY A 47 1.82 -12.17 1.78
C GLY A 47 0.77 -11.16 1.33
N GLU A 48 1.20 -10.13 0.62
CA GLU A 48 0.41 -8.97 0.19
C GLU A 48 -0.55 -9.25 -1.00
N GLY A 49 -0.91 -10.52 -1.22
CA GLY A 49 -1.87 -10.94 -2.27
C GLY A 49 -1.36 -10.87 -3.71
N PHE A 50 -0.27 -10.14 -3.97
CA PHE A 50 0.37 -10.06 -5.30
C PHE A 50 1.83 -10.51 -5.24
N PRO A 51 2.37 -11.09 -6.32
CA PRO A 51 3.78 -11.44 -6.39
C PRO A 51 4.67 -10.20 -6.18
N ASN A 52 5.62 -10.30 -5.25
CA ASN A 52 6.60 -9.25 -4.93
C ASN A 52 6.01 -7.92 -4.45
N ALA A 53 4.75 -7.87 -4.01
CA ALA A 53 4.22 -6.66 -3.40
C ALA A 53 4.89 -6.41 -2.05
N ASN A 54 5.44 -5.21 -1.90
CA ASN A 54 6.05 -4.71 -0.67
C ASN A 54 5.72 -3.22 -0.55
N PHE A 55 4.77 -2.88 0.32
CA PHE A 55 4.40 -1.49 0.56
C PHE A 55 5.42 -0.73 1.41
N LEU A 56 6.45 -1.40 1.95
CA LEU A 56 7.52 -0.77 2.73
C LEU A 56 8.67 -0.25 1.87
N GLU A 57 8.56 -0.37 0.55
CA GLU A 57 9.49 0.18 -0.43
C GLU A 57 8.73 1.10 -1.39
N ASP A 58 9.43 2.02 -2.03
CA ASP A 58 8.82 2.88 -3.04
C ASP A 58 8.34 2.05 -4.24
N PRO A 59 7.11 2.27 -4.74
CA PRO A 59 6.59 1.54 -5.87
C PRO A 59 7.33 1.94 -7.15
N VAL A 60 7.70 0.95 -7.96
CA VAL A 60 8.17 1.21 -9.35
C VAL A 60 7.05 1.80 -10.21
N PHE A 61 5.79 1.51 -9.87
CA PHE A 61 4.60 1.99 -10.57
C PHE A 61 3.40 2.16 -9.63
N GLU A 62 2.78 3.34 -9.63
CA GLU A 62 1.60 3.68 -8.82
C GLU A 62 0.32 3.08 -9.43
N SER A 63 0.02 1.82 -9.10
CA SER A 63 -1.14 1.10 -9.62
C SER A 63 -2.46 1.60 -9.03
N GLY A 64 -3.29 2.28 -9.81
CA GLY A 64 -4.61 2.73 -9.36
C GLY A 64 -5.65 1.61 -9.12
N GLY A 65 -5.36 0.37 -9.51
CA GLY A 65 -6.25 -0.77 -9.28
C GLY A 65 -6.02 -1.51 -7.96
N GLY A 66 -4.89 -1.29 -7.29
CA GLY A 66 -4.55 -2.05 -6.07
C GLY A 66 -3.23 -1.67 -5.39
N GLY A 67 -2.65 -0.50 -5.72
CA GLY A 67 -1.39 -0.04 -5.14
C GLY A 67 -1.54 0.86 -3.91
N LEU A 68 -2.76 1.30 -3.55
CA LEU A 68 -2.99 2.18 -2.41
C LEU A 68 -3.19 1.39 -1.11
N VAL A 69 -2.67 1.94 -0.03
CA VAL A 69 -2.89 1.52 1.36
C VAL A 69 -3.35 2.72 2.20
N SER A 70 -4.04 2.48 3.31
CA SER A 70 -4.53 3.52 4.23
C SER A 70 -4.74 3.06 5.66
#